data_AF-A0A9E5G0E7-F1
#
_entry.id   AF-A0A9E5G0E7-F1
#
_cell.length_a   1.000
_cell.length_b   1.000
_cell.length_c   1.000
_cell.angle_alpha   90.00
_cell.angle_beta   90.00
_cell.angle_gamma   90.00
#
_symmetry.space_group_name_H-M   'P 1'
#
loop_
_entity.id
_entity.type
_entity.pdbx_description
1 polymer ?
#
loop_
_entity_poly.entity_id
_entity_poly.type
_entity_poly.pdbx_seq_one_letter_code
_entity_poly.pdbx_strand_id
1 'polypeptide(L)'
;FATDNEVVAMSACGMGYRRVFAPVAILGGTLCVVMLVLVAFVVPHFWTRMKELATADATQVLIAAVGRGEAVVADKMMIYADAAREVEPPAGLGIKRRLLLTGVAAIELDQAGGSSIATEFTAEDAAVDIHETPRGMVAKISLMNATVVRPSEGAIVTLPLAEPEASSLYSGFERGPKFLAVQEIFALRGDVDRSETVGTAKRPLVAMLGELELWRCVEPAVVRGTIELSEPGTDRAFRITQVTVKDGELRPAPGHEDFLLLETSKGKQIRSAHASTGTLRAVSESGFEPRFALIIPGSTQTQDLVTGLPGRWAPRIDDLLPIGCTPKDWSTCSSVEVLRAAREFPTADSVAPLPAMRAQLPRQVAKLQLVRDDVVWECDSHVANRLAQSASIVLVLLLGAALAVAMKRAMPLTVYLLAFIPAVTNIFMVSGGQLLMSDGNIWVGSAVMWGGNLLLLSVLFLTWRRIVRN
;
A
#
# COMPACT_ATOMS: atom_id res chain seq x y z
N PHE A 1 -11.67 39.86 38.02
CA PHE A 1 -13.04 39.31 38.03
C PHE A 1 -13.37 38.42 39.23
N ALA A 2 -12.93 37.16 39.31
CA ALA A 2 -13.37 36.26 40.39
C ALA A 2 -12.72 36.57 41.75
N THR A 3 -11.41 36.87 41.76
CA THR A 3 -10.65 37.30 42.93
C THR A 3 -11.08 38.67 43.46
N ASP A 4 -11.53 39.55 42.55
CA ASP A 4 -11.93 40.93 42.86
C ASP A 4 -13.41 41.04 43.27
N ASN A 5 -14.08 39.91 43.52
CA ASN A 5 -15.50 39.81 43.88
C ASN A 5 -16.51 40.41 42.87
N GLU A 6 -16.09 40.76 41.66
CA GLU A 6 -16.95 41.36 40.63
C GLU A 6 -18.09 40.41 40.24
N VAL A 7 -17.83 39.10 40.19
CA VAL A 7 -18.86 38.07 39.91
C VAL A 7 -19.94 38.04 41.00
N VAL A 8 -19.54 38.24 42.26
CA VAL A 8 -20.48 38.29 43.39
C VAL A 8 -21.31 39.57 43.32
N ALA A 9 -20.68 40.71 43.03
CA ALA A 9 -21.38 41.98 42.84
C ALA A 9 -22.42 41.90 41.70
N MET A 10 -22.06 41.31 40.55
CA MET A 10 -23.00 41.08 39.45
C MET A 10 -24.20 40.22 39.87
N SER A 11 -23.98 39.15 40.64
CA SER A 11 -25.07 38.30 41.14
C SER A 11 -25.96 39.00 42.17
N ALA A 12 -25.37 39.82 43.05
CA ALA A 12 -26.10 40.60 44.06
C ALA A 12 -27.00 41.67 43.43
N CYS A 13 -26.63 42.18 42.26
CA CYS A 13 -27.45 43.08 41.44
C CYS A 13 -28.55 42.36 40.62
N GLY A 14 -28.84 41.08 40.92
CA GLY A 14 -29.92 40.32 40.28
C GLY A 14 -29.55 39.64 38.97
N MET A 15 -28.27 39.63 38.57
CA MET A 15 -27.83 38.91 37.38
C MET A 15 -27.68 37.41 37.70
N GLY A 16 -28.53 36.57 37.11
CA GLY A 16 -28.41 35.12 37.28
C GLY A 16 -27.08 34.57 36.72
N TYR A 17 -26.50 33.55 37.38
CA TYR A 17 -25.23 32.93 36.97
C TYR A 17 -25.21 32.49 35.50
N ARG A 18 -26.34 32.11 34.91
CA ARG A 18 -26.44 31.79 33.47
C ARG A 18 -26.02 32.95 32.56
N ARG A 19 -26.37 34.20 32.92
CA ARG A 19 -25.97 35.39 32.16
C ARG A 19 -24.51 35.75 32.40
N VAL A 20 -24.01 35.54 33.62
CA VAL A 20 -22.60 35.76 33.97
C VAL A 20 -21.67 34.83 33.19
N PHE A 21 -22.06 33.55 33.00
CA PHE A 21 -21.27 32.58 32.27
C PHE A 21 -21.54 32.55 30.75
N ALA A 22 -22.56 33.27 30.26
CA ALA A 22 -22.90 33.29 28.84
C ALA A 22 -21.73 33.75 27.94
N PRO A 23 -20.94 34.79 28.25
CA PRO A 23 -19.79 35.19 27.43
C PRO A 23 -18.72 34.09 27.34
N VAL A 24 -18.49 33.37 28.44
CA VAL A 24 -17.55 32.25 28.51
C VAL A 24 -18.04 31.08 27.66
N ALA A 25 -19.33 30.76 27.73
CA ALA A 25 -19.95 29.72 26.91
C ALA A 25 -19.91 30.06 25.41
N ILE A 26 -20.16 31.32 25.05
CA ILE A 26 -20.06 31.80 23.66
C ILE A 26 -18.61 31.68 23.17
N LEU A 27 -17.64 32.17 23.95
CA LEU A 27 -16.22 32.06 23.59
C LEU A 27 -15.80 30.59 23.44
N GLY A 28 -16.18 29.72 24.38
CA GLY A 28 -15.93 28.28 24.31
C GLY A 28 -16.53 27.66 23.06
N GLY A 29 -17.80 27.97 22.76
CA GLY A 29 -18.48 27.51 21.55
C GLY A 29 -17.77 27.95 20.28
N THR A 30 -17.38 29.22 20.18
CA THR A 30 -16.61 29.76 19.05
C THR A 30 -15.27 29.04 18.90
N LEU A 31 -14.53 28.85 19.99
CA LEU A 31 -13.25 28.12 19.97
C LEU A 31 -13.42 26.65 19.58
N CYS A 32 -14.50 25.99 19.99
CA CYS A 32 -14.82 24.63 19.54
C CYS A 32 -15.09 24.57 18.04
N VAL A 33 -15.88 25.52 17.49
CA VAL A 33 -16.11 25.59 16.04
C VAL A 33 -14.80 25.83 15.30
N VAL A 34 -13.97 26.77 15.77
CA VAL A 34 -12.66 27.05 15.17
C VAL A 34 -11.76 25.81 15.22
N MET A 35 -11.67 25.13 16.36
CA MET A 35 -10.86 23.91 16.48
C MET A 35 -11.40 22.80 15.58
N LEU A 36 -12.71 22.60 15.53
CA LEU A 36 -13.32 21.59 14.68
C LEU A 36 -12.98 21.86 13.22
N VAL A 37 -13.08 23.10 12.76
CA VAL A 37 -12.67 23.48 11.40
C VAL A 37 -11.18 23.24 11.17
N LEU A 38 -10.35 23.63 12.13
CA LEU A 38 -8.90 23.48 12.05
C LEU A 38 -8.50 22.00 11.91
N VAL A 39 -9.01 21.14 12.78
CA VAL A 39 -8.65 19.72 12.82
C VAL A 39 -9.34 18.91 11.72
N ALA A 40 -10.58 19.25 11.34
CA ALA A 40 -11.34 18.52 10.34
C ALA A 40 -10.93 18.84 8.89
N PHE A 41 -10.44 20.06 8.63
CA PHE A 41 -10.21 20.54 7.25
C PHE A 41 -8.84 21.20 7.05
N VAL A 42 -8.45 22.15 7.90
CA VAL A 42 -7.27 22.99 7.65
C VAL A 42 -5.96 22.22 7.86
N VAL A 43 -5.81 21.56 9.00
CA VAL A 43 -4.59 20.79 9.35
C VAL A 43 -4.34 19.68 8.31
N PRO A 44 -5.33 18.84 7.94
CA PRO A 44 -5.15 17.85 6.87
C PRO A 44 -4.67 18.44 5.55
N HIS A 45 -5.27 19.57 5.12
CA HIS A 45 -4.90 20.22 3.88
C HIS A 45 -3.48 20.81 3.95
N PHE A 46 -3.12 21.45 5.06
CA PHE A 46 -1.79 22.01 5.27
C PHE A 46 -0.71 20.92 5.21
N TRP A 47 -0.92 19.79 5.90
CA TRP A 47 0.01 18.66 5.86
C TRP A 47 0.17 18.08 4.47
N THR A 48 -0.92 17.97 3.72
CA THR A 48 -0.90 17.49 2.33
C THR A 48 -0.08 18.42 1.43
N ARG A 49 -0.31 19.73 1.51
CA ARG A 49 0.43 20.74 0.73
C ARG A 49 1.91 20.82 1.10
N MET A 50 2.22 20.81 2.39
CA MET A 50 3.60 20.83 2.87
C MET A 50 4.39 19.62 2.36
N LYS A 51 3.75 18.45 2.22
CA LYS A 51 4.39 17.24 1.70
C LYS A 51 4.50 17.19 0.18
N GLU A 52 3.50 17.70 -0.54
CA GLU A 52 3.60 17.92 -2.00
C GLU A 52 4.79 18.83 -2.34
N LEU A 53 5.05 19.84 -1.51
CA LEU A 53 6.23 20.70 -1.63
C LEU A 53 7.53 19.98 -1.24
N ALA A 54 7.54 19.19 -0.16
CA ALA A 54 8.71 18.42 0.24
C ALA A 54 9.10 17.34 -0.79
N THR A 55 8.12 16.75 -1.49
CA THR A 55 8.34 15.76 -2.56
C THR A 55 8.78 16.40 -3.88
N ALA A 56 8.39 17.65 -4.15
CA ALA A 56 8.89 18.42 -5.30
C ALA A 56 10.41 18.72 -5.23
N ASP A 57 11.00 18.69 -4.03
CA ASP A 57 12.44 18.83 -3.78
C ASP A 57 13.15 17.53 -3.38
N ALA A 58 12.57 16.37 -3.69
CA ALA A 58 13.19 15.05 -3.44
C ALA A 58 14.63 14.93 -4.01
N THR A 59 14.89 15.60 -5.14
CA THR A 59 16.22 15.72 -5.74
C THR A 59 17.23 16.38 -4.79
N GLN A 60 16.82 17.46 -4.11
CA GLN A 60 17.70 18.15 -3.15
C GLN A 60 17.94 17.29 -1.91
N VAL A 61 16.94 16.53 -1.45
CA VAL A 61 17.10 15.58 -0.34
C VAL A 61 18.10 14.48 -0.70
N LEU A 62 18.00 13.92 -1.90
CA LEU A 62 18.94 12.91 -2.41
C LEU A 62 20.36 13.49 -2.54
N ILE A 63 20.52 14.67 -3.15
CA ILE A 63 21.82 15.35 -3.25
C ILE A 63 22.39 15.64 -1.85
N ALA A 64 21.57 16.10 -0.91
CA ALA A 64 22.01 16.43 0.44
C ALA A 64 22.40 15.18 1.25
N ALA A 65 21.70 14.07 1.09
CA ALA A 65 22.03 12.80 1.75
C ALA A 65 23.35 12.22 1.21
N VAL A 66 23.52 12.20 -0.12
CA VAL A 66 24.79 11.83 -0.75
C VAL A 66 25.92 12.74 -0.27
N GLY A 67 25.69 14.06 -0.21
CA GLY A 67 26.67 15.02 0.32
C GLY A 67 27.02 14.82 1.81
N ARG A 68 26.19 14.11 2.59
CA ARG A 68 26.49 13.70 3.97
C ARG A 68 27.14 12.32 4.08
N GLY A 69 27.34 11.61 2.96
CA GLY A 69 27.81 10.23 2.96
C GLY A 69 26.76 9.24 3.48
N GLU A 70 25.48 9.59 3.40
CA GLU A 70 24.37 8.73 3.81
C GLU A 70 23.81 7.97 2.60
N ALA A 71 23.49 6.69 2.79
CA ALA A 71 22.75 5.93 1.80
C ALA A 71 21.28 6.38 1.77
N VAL A 72 20.71 6.51 0.58
CA VAL A 72 19.29 6.84 0.37
C VAL A 72 18.51 5.58 0.05
N VAL A 73 17.37 5.42 0.72
CA VAL A 73 16.46 4.29 0.51
C VAL A 73 15.25 4.74 -0.31
N ALA A 74 14.99 4.06 -1.41
CA ALA A 74 13.85 4.24 -2.30
C ALA A 74 13.20 2.88 -2.59
N ASP A 75 12.07 2.62 -1.92
CA ASP A 75 11.33 1.34 -2.02
C ASP A 75 12.20 0.11 -1.65
N LYS A 76 12.52 -0.75 -2.61
CA LYS A 76 13.40 -1.92 -2.43
C LYS A 76 14.88 -1.60 -2.65
N MET A 77 15.20 -0.40 -3.13
CA MET A 77 16.56 0.00 -3.48
C MET A 77 17.18 0.85 -2.39
N MET A 78 18.40 0.53 -1.99
CA MET A 78 19.27 1.38 -1.19
C MET A 78 20.44 1.81 -2.06
N ILE A 79 20.73 3.11 -2.12
CA ILE A 79 21.77 3.68 -2.99
C ILE A 79 22.69 4.55 -2.16
N TYR A 80 23.98 4.25 -2.23
CA TYR A 80 25.06 5.09 -1.77
C TYR A 80 25.84 5.61 -2.97
N ALA A 81 26.31 6.85 -2.89
CA ALA A 81 27.22 7.44 -3.86
C ALA A 81 28.20 8.37 -3.14
N ASP A 82 29.39 8.55 -3.69
CA ASP A 82 30.38 9.49 -3.15
C ASP A 82 30.05 10.94 -3.53
N ALA A 83 29.43 11.14 -4.69
CA ALA A 83 29.01 12.45 -5.18
C ALA A 83 27.73 12.37 -6.00
N ALA A 84 26.93 13.45 -5.96
CA ALA A 84 25.74 13.61 -6.76
C ALA A 84 25.69 15.03 -7.35
N ARG A 85 25.32 15.14 -8.62
CA ARG A 85 25.06 16.44 -9.27
C ARG A 85 23.85 16.36 -10.20
N GLU A 86 23.07 17.43 -10.26
CA GLU A 86 21.99 17.57 -11.23
C GLU A 86 22.54 18.06 -12.57
N VAL A 87 22.04 17.48 -13.66
CA VAL A 87 22.39 17.85 -15.03
C VAL A 87 21.13 18.04 -15.86
N GLU A 88 21.23 18.81 -16.93
CA GLU A 88 20.10 18.98 -17.84
C GLU A 88 19.70 17.64 -18.48
N PRO A 89 18.40 17.28 -18.43
CA PRO A 89 17.93 16.04 -19.01
C PRO A 89 17.97 16.12 -20.54
N PRO A 90 18.28 15.01 -21.25
CA PRO A 90 18.24 14.96 -22.70
C PRO A 90 16.82 15.21 -23.23
N ALA A 91 16.71 16.06 -24.26
CA ALA A 91 15.44 16.44 -24.84
C ALA A 91 14.70 15.23 -25.48
N GLY A 92 13.39 15.17 -25.31
CA GLY A 92 12.51 14.20 -25.99
C GLY A 92 12.20 12.90 -25.23
N LEU A 93 12.75 12.69 -24.04
CA LEU A 93 12.58 11.44 -23.26
C LEU A 93 11.60 11.54 -22.09
N GLY A 94 10.90 12.67 -21.91
CA GLY A 94 9.93 12.85 -20.81
C GLY A 94 10.55 12.89 -19.40
N ILE A 95 11.87 13.01 -19.31
CA ILE A 95 12.63 13.11 -18.06
C ILE A 95 12.47 14.51 -17.49
N LYS A 96 12.05 14.63 -16.23
CA LYS A 96 11.90 15.92 -15.54
C LYS A 96 13.22 16.42 -14.99
N ARG A 97 14.01 15.52 -14.40
CA ARG A 97 15.31 15.80 -13.80
C ARG A 97 16.24 14.61 -14.00
N ARG A 98 17.53 14.88 -14.19
CA ARG A 98 18.58 13.87 -14.28
C ARG A 98 19.65 14.16 -13.24
N LEU A 99 20.03 13.14 -12.49
CA LEU A 99 21.17 13.17 -11.58
C LEU A 99 22.28 12.28 -12.12
N LEU A 100 23.52 12.75 -11.98
CA LEU A 100 24.71 11.93 -12.17
C LEU A 100 25.32 11.67 -10.79
N LEU A 101 25.50 10.39 -10.50
CA LEU A 101 26.13 9.88 -9.29
C LEU A 101 27.48 9.27 -9.66
N THR A 102 28.46 9.37 -8.76
CA THR A 102 29.80 8.78 -8.93
C THR A 102 30.16 7.98 -7.68
N GLY A 103 30.88 6.86 -7.86
CA GLY A 103 31.26 5.96 -6.78
C GLY A 103 30.05 5.28 -6.16
N VAL A 104 29.26 4.57 -6.98
CA VAL A 104 27.93 4.11 -6.60
C VAL A 104 27.98 2.69 -6.06
N ALA A 105 27.33 2.48 -4.92
CA ALA A 105 26.97 1.17 -4.41
C ALA A 105 25.45 1.13 -4.22
N ALA A 106 24.78 0.14 -4.79
CA ALA A 106 23.36 -0.02 -4.63
C ALA A 106 23.00 -1.46 -4.24
N ILE A 107 21.95 -1.61 -3.44
CA ILE A 107 21.46 -2.90 -2.97
C ILE A 107 19.96 -2.95 -3.25
N GLU A 108 19.53 -4.02 -3.90
CA GLU A 108 18.13 -4.36 -4.09
C GLU A 108 17.72 -5.41 -3.06
N LEU A 109 16.67 -5.13 -2.30
CA LEU A 109 16.10 -6.01 -1.29
C LEU A 109 14.97 -6.86 -1.89
N ASP A 110 14.74 -8.07 -1.39
CA ASP A 110 13.60 -8.90 -1.85
C ASP A 110 12.25 -8.18 -1.67
N GLN A 111 12.12 -7.46 -0.54
CA GLN A 111 10.96 -6.65 -0.19
C GLN A 111 11.39 -5.33 0.46
N ALA A 112 10.57 -4.29 0.28
CA ALA A 112 10.81 -2.97 0.86
C ALA A 112 10.89 -3.05 2.39
N GLY A 113 11.98 -2.53 2.97
CA GLY A 113 12.24 -2.60 4.41
C GLY A 113 12.65 -3.99 4.94
N GLY A 114 12.83 -4.98 4.07
CA GLY A 114 13.40 -6.28 4.41
C GLY A 114 14.91 -6.23 4.67
N SER A 115 15.46 -7.31 5.23
CA SER A 115 16.91 -7.46 5.45
C SER A 115 17.58 -8.44 4.48
N SER A 116 16.81 -9.12 3.62
CA SER A 116 17.35 -10.04 2.62
C SER A 116 17.68 -9.30 1.33
N ILE A 117 18.91 -9.51 0.86
CA ILE A 117 19.47 -8.88 -0.34
C ILE A 117 19.17 -9.77 -1.54
N ALA A 118 18.46 -9.22 -2.53
CA ALA A 118 18.21 -9.86 -3.81
C ALA A 118 19.43 -9.71 -4.74
N THR A 119 19.91 -8.47 -4.89
CA THR A 119 21.01 -8.11 -5.80
C THR A 119 21.85 -6.98 -5.22
N GLU A 120 23.17 -7.07 -5.37
CA GLU A 120 24.10 -5.98 -5.06
C GLU A 120 24.71 -5.44 -6.35
N PHE A 121 24.89 -4.12 -6.40
CA PHE A 121 25.46 -3.40 -7.52
C PHE A 121 26.59 -2.50 -7.03
N THR A 122 27.71 -2.50 -7.73
CA THR A 122 28.74 -1.46 -7.62
C THR A 122 29.02 -0.88 -8.99
N ALA A 123 29.17 0.43 -9.11
CA ALA A 123 29.36 1.11 -10.39
C ALA A 123 30.24 2.34 -10.23
N GLU A 124 30.98 2.66 -11.29
CA GLU A 124 31.81 3.87 -11.34
C GLU A 124 30.94 5.12 -11.40
N ASP A 125 29.95 5.12 -12.29
CA ASP A 125 28.99 6.20 -12.48
C ASP A 125 27.56 5.66 -12.57
N ALA A 126 26.58 6.48 -12.21
CA ALA A 126 25.18 6.18 -12.46
C ALA A 126 24.42 7.42 -12.91
N ALA A 127 23.48 7.24 -13.84
CA ALA A 127 22.47 8.23 -14.17
C ALA A 127 21.15 7.85 -13.49
N VAL A 128 20.54 8.80 -12.79
CA VAL A 128 19.20 8.65 -12.21
C VAL A 128 18.25 9.61 -12.91
N ASP A 129 17.32 9.04 -13.68
CA ASP A 129 16.32 9.76 -14.45
C ASP A 129 14.99 9.76 -13.74
N ILE A 130 14.52 10.95 -13.37
CA ILE A 130 13.28 11.15 -12.65
C ILE A 130 12.16 11.46 -13.62
N HIS A 131 11.14 10.59 -13.62
CA HIS A 131 9.95 10.71 -14.45
C HIS A 131 8.74 11.03 -13.56
N GLU A 132 7.90 11.95 -14.03
CA GLU A 132 6.60 12.22 -13.41
C GLU A 132 5.54 11.40 -14.13
N THR A 133 4.93 10.45 -13.43
CA THR A 133 3.85 9.62 -13.94
C THR A 133 2.54 9.94 -13.22
N PRO A 134 1.37 9.57 -13.77
CA PRO A 134 0.09 9.69 -13.05
C PRO A 134 0.05 8.94 -11.71
N ARG A 135 0.99 8.01 -11.49
CA ARG A 135 1.13 7.22 -10.26
C ARG A 135 2.17 7.78 -9.29
N GLY A 136 2.86 8.87 -9.64
CA GLY A 136 3.91 9.48 -8.82
C GLY A 136 5.25 9.60 -9.54
N MET A 137 6.29 9.93 -8.76
CA MET A 137 7.65 10.12 -9.26
C MET A 137 8.40 8.79 -9.30
N VAL A 138 8.89 8.40 -10.47
CA VAL A 138 9.64 7.16 -10.69
C VAL A 138 11.09 7.51 -11.02
N ALA A 139 12.05 6.89 -10.34
CA ALA A 139 13.45 6.90 -10.76
C ALA A 139 13.73 5.70 -11.64
N LYS A 140 14.33 5.96 -12.79
CA LYS A 140 15.05 4.96 -13.55
C LYS A 140 16.54 5.16 -13.28
N ILE A 141 17.23 4.09 -12.89
CA ILE A 141 18.67 4.13 -12.61
C ILE A 141 19.38 3.37 -13.72
N SER A 142 20.45 3.96 -14.24
CA SER A 142 21.32 3.35 -15.24
C SER A 142 22.74 3.38 -14.68
N LEU A 143 23.25 2.21 -14.30
CA LEU A 143 24.58 2.02 -13.70
C LEU A 143 25.60 1.74 -14.81
N MET A 144 26.66 2.53 -14.88
CA MET A 144 27.71 2.43 -15.88
C MET A 144 28.93 1.69 -15.31
N ASN A 145 29.52 0.78 -16.09
CA ASN A 145 30.63 -0.08 -15.66
C ASN A 145 30.30 -0.83 -14.34
N ALA A 146 29.12 -1.45 -14.30
CA ALA A 146 28.58 -2.02 -13.09
C ALA A 146 29.06 -3.46 -12.87
N THR A 147 29.38 -3.81 -11.62
CA THR A 147 29.50 -5.19 -11.16
C THR A 147 28.26 -5.56 -10.39
N VAL A 148 27.59 -6.62 -10.83
CA VAL A 148 26.35 -7.14 -10.27
C VAL A 148 26.65 -8.45 -9.55
N VAL A 149 26.24 -8.53 -8.29
CA VAL A 149 26.35 -9.75 -7.46
C VAL A 149 24.95 -10.22 -7.12
N ARG A 150 24.61 -11.47 -7.48
CA ARG A 150 23.38 -12.13 -7.06
C ARG A 150 23.70 -13.25 -6.07
N PRO A 151 23.53 -13.03 -4.75
CA PRO A 151 23.92 -14.00 -3.73
C PRO A 151 23.25 -15.36 -3.88
N SER A 152 21.98 -15.37 -4.32
CA SER A 152 21.18 -16.59 -4.52
C SER A 152 21.67 -17.48 -5.68
N GLU A 153 22.32 -16.88 -6.68
CA GLU A 153 22.83 -17.57 -7.87
C GLU A 153 24.33 -17.85 -7.78
N GLY A 154 25.04 -17.24 -6.81
CA GLY A 154 26.51 -17.28 -6.73
C GLY A 154 27.20 -16.60 -7.92
N ALA A 155 26.49 -15.73 -8.64
CA ALA A 155 26.95 -15.10 -9.86
C ALA A 155 27.51 -13.69 -9.58
N ILE A 156 28.69 -13.41 -10.15
CA ILE A 156 29.30 -12.07 -10.21
C ILE A 156 29.49 -11.75 -11.69
N VAL A 157 28.83 -10.70 -12.17
CA VAL A 157 28.83 -10.31 -13.59
C VAL A 157 29.16 -8.83 -13.70
N THR A 158 30.18 -8.51 -14.49
CA THR A 158 30.49 -7.11 -14.86
C THR A 158 29.83 -6.78 -16.19
N LEU A 159 29.07 -5.71 -16.22
CA LEU A 159 28.32 -5.24 -17.39
C LEU A 159 28.67 -3.78 -17.67
N PRO A 160 28.81 -3.37 -18.94
CA PRO A 160 29.06 -1.97 -19.30
C PRO A 160 27.89 -1.06 -18.89
N LEU A 161 26.67 -1.61 -18.88
CA LEU A 161 25.47 -0.94 -18.44
C LEU A 161 24.59 -1.95 -17.71
N ALA A 162 24.14 -1.61 -16.51
CA ALA A 162 23.11 -2.32 -15.78
C ALA A 162 21.92 -1.40 -15.51
N GLU A 163 20.72 -1.83 -15.87
CA GLU A 163 19.48 -1.12 -15.60
C GLU A 163 18.65 -1.96 -14.61
N PRO A 164 18.73 -1.70 -13.30
CA PRO A 164 17.84 -2.33 -12.32
C PRO A 164 16.38 -1.94 -12.56
N GLU A 165 15.46 -2.68 -11.95
CA GLU A 165 14.03 -2.38 -12.04
C GLU A 165 13.77 -0.95 -11.52
N ALA A 166 12.88 -0.23 -12.22
CA ALA A 166 12.60 1.16 -11.88
C ALA A 166 12.05 1.26 -10.45
N SER A 167 12.67 2.10 -9.62
CA SER A 167 12.26 2.29 -8.24
C SER A 167 11.40 3.53 -8.10
N SER A 168 10.34 3.44 -7.31
CA SER A 168 9.61 4.64 -6.91
C SER A 168 10.47 5.43 -5.91
N LEU A 169 10.88 6.66 -6.25
CA LEU A 169 11.71 7.51 -5.38
C LEU A 169 11.02 7.83 -4.06
N TYR A 170 9.70 7.88 -4.13
CA TYR A 170 8.81 7.72 -3.01
C TYR A 170 7.72 6.80 -3.51
N SER A 171 7.54 5.63 -2.86
CA SER A 171 6.23 5.00 -2.88
C SER A 171 5.25 6.09 -2.47
N GLY A 172 4.16 6.25 -3.22
CA GLY A 172 3.18 7.31 -2.97
C GLY A 172 2.95 7.36 -1.47
N PHE A 173 3.15 8.53 -0.85
CA PHE A 173 3.00 8.64 0.59
C PHE A 173 1.64 8.07 0.96
N GLU A 174 1.61 6.94 1.70
CA GLU A 174 0.37 6.27 2.06
C GLU A 174 -0.52 7.29 2.78
N ARG A 175 -1.54 7.78 2.08
CA ARG A 175 -2.49 8.77 2.62
C ARG A 175 -3.44 8.06 3.57
N GLY A 176 -2.92 7.64 4.71
CA GLY A 176 -3.72 7.07 5.79
C GLY A 176 -4.73 8.08 6.33
N PRO A 177 -5.82 7.64 6.98
CA PRO A 177 -6.95 8.49 7.36
C PRO A 177 -6.57 9.72 8.21
N LYS A 178 -5.46 9.65 8.96
CA LYS A 178 -4.94 10.79 9.75
C LYS A 178 -4.67 12.06 8.93
N PHE A 179 -4.29 11.92 7.66
CA PHE A 179 -3.94 13.05 6.78
C PHE A 179 -5.10 13.56 5.93
N LEU A 180 -6.25 12.88 5.98
CA LEU A 180 -7.41 13.19 5.16
C LEU A 180 -8.34 14.17 5.86
N ALA A 181 -8.96 15.07 5.11
CA ALA A 181 -10.07 15.87 5.60
C ALA A 181 -11.29 14.97 5.89
N VAL A 182 -12.22 15.41 6.74
CA VAL A 182 -13.37 14.57 7.14
C VAL A 182 -14.18 14.07 5.94
N GLN A 183 -14.35 14.89 4.90
CA GLN A 183 -15.04 14.50 3.66
C GLN A 183 -14.30 13.39 2.92
N GLU A 184 -12.97 13.48 2.85
CA GLU A 184 -12.11 12.47 2.22
C GLU A 184 -12.10 11.17 3.03
N ILE A 185 -12.14 11.25 4.37
CA ILE A 185 -12.29 10.07 5.23
C ILE A 185 -13.62 9.36 4.94
N PHE A 186 -14.73 10.08 4.83
CA PHE A 186 -16.02 9.44 4.48
C PHE A 186 -16.00 8.83 3.07
N ALA A 187 -15.34 9.48 2.12
CA ALA A 187 -15.17 8.92 0.77
C ALA A 187 -14.31 7.64 0.79
N LEU A 188 -13.21 7.62 1.54
CA LEU A 188 -12.36 6.44 1.72
C LEU A 188 -13.09 5.32 2.46
N ARG A 189 -13.89 5.65 3.48
CA ARG A 189 -14.72 4.69 4.20
C ARG A 189 -15.79 4.05 3.31
N GLY A 190 -16.36 4.84 2.37
CA GLY A 190 -17.33 4.35 1.40
C GLY A 190 -16.71 3.49 0.30
N ASP A 191 -15.47 3.79 -0.08
CA ASP A 191 -14.70 3.07 -1.08
C ASP A 191 -13.25 2.81 -0.58
N VAL A 192 -13.10 1.69 0.12
CA VAL A 192 -11.82 1.27 0.73
C VAL A 192 -10.76 0.90 -0.31
N ASP A 193 -11.16 0.61 -1.56
CA ASP A 193 -10.24 0.28 -2.65
C ASP A 193 -9.40 1.48 -3.09
N ARG A 194 -9.77 2.70 -2.67
CA ARG A 194 -8.94 3.90 -2.83
C ARG A 194 -7.71 3.91 -1.92
N SER A 195 -7.66 3.04 -0.91
CA SER A 195 -6.48 2.88 -0.07
C SER A 195 -5.40 2.08 -0.80
N GLU A 196 -4.18 2.61 -0.81
CA GLU A 196 -3.02 1.90 -1.35
C GLU A 196 -2.71 0.61 -0.56
N THR A 197 -2.93 0.61 0.76
CA THR A 197 -2.72 -0.57 1.61
C THR A 197 -3.65 -1.72 1.22
N VAL A 198 -4.91 -1.42 0.92
CA VAL A 198 -5.89 -2.38 0.41
C VAL A 198 -5.48 -2.86 -0.98
N GLY A 199 -5.09 -1.94 -1.86
CA GLY A 199 -4.58 -2.28 -3.19
C GLY A 199 -3.39 -3.25 -3.15
N THR A 200 -2.42 -3.00 -2.28
CA THR A 200 -1.24 -3.85 -2.07
C THR A 200 -1.62 -5.20 -1.45
N ALA A 201 -2.52 -5.23 -0.47
CA ALA A 201 -3.04 -6.47 0.10
C ALA A 201 -3.89 -7.29 -0.88
N LYS A 202 -4.50 -6.64 -1.89
CA LYS A 202 -5.32 -7.26 -2.94
C LYS A 202 -4.47 -8.01 -3.98
N ARG A 203 -3.25 -7.54 -4.27
CA ARG A 203 -2.37 -8.06 -5.34
C ARG A 203 -2.18 -9.59 -5.31
N PRO A 204 -1.86 -10.24 -4.17
CA PRO A 204 -1.65 -11.70 -4.17
C PRO A 204 -2.90 -12.51 -4.52
N LEU A 205 -4.09 -12.06 -4.10
CA LEU A 205 -5.36 -12.72 -4.46
C LEU A 205 -5.69 -12.49 -5.94
N VAL A 206 -5.44 -11.28 -6.44
CA VAL A 206 -5.59 -10.97 -7.87
C VAL A 206 -4.69 -11.87 -8.72
N ALA A 207 -3.43 -12.05 -8.32
CA ALA A 207 -2.50 -12.94 -9.01
C ALA A 207 -3.02 -14.39 -9.03
N MET A 208 -3.44 -14.90 -7.87
CA MET A 208 -3.98 -16.26 -7.74
C MET A 208 -5.26 -16.48 -8.59
N LEU A 209 -6.16 -15.48 -8.62
CA LEU A 209 -7.36 -15.54 -9.47
C LEU A 209 -7.01 -15.42 -10.96
N GLY A 210 -6.03 -14.59 -11.31
CA GLY A 210 -5.52 -14.48 -12.68
C GLY A 210 -4.91 -15.79 -13.19
N GLU A 211 -4.12 -16.48 -12.35
CA GLU A 211 -3.61 -17.83 -12.64
C GLU A 211 -4.76 -18.83 -12.83
N LEU A 212 -5.80 -18.77 -12.01
CA LEU A 212 -6.98 -19.63 -12.16
C LEU A 212 -7.71 -19.39 -13.49
N GLU A 213 -7.89 -18.13 -13.91
CA GLU A 213 -8.52 -17.80 -15.20
C GLU A 213 -7.72 -18.32 -16.39
N LEU A 214 -6.38 -18.24 -16.33
CA LEU A 214 -5.53 -18.86 -17.35
C LEU A 214 -5.74 -20.36 -17.47
N TRP A 215 -5.84 -21.06 -16.34
CA TRP A 215 -6.11 -22.49 -16.36
C TRP A 215 -7.48 -22.82 -16.93
N ARG A 216 -8.51 -22.03 -16.60
CA ARG A 216 -9.86 -22.17 -17.18
C ARG A 216 -9.86 -21.99 -18.70
N CYS A 217 -9.01 -21.11 -19.22
CA CYS A 217 -8.84 -20.93 -20.67
C CYS A 217 -8.27 -22.18 -21.36
N VAL A 218 -7.31 -22.87 -20.72
CA VAL A 218 -6.58 -23.99 -21.32
C VAL A 218 -7.26 -25.34 -21.09
N GLU A 219 -8.08 -25.47 -20.04
CA GLU A 219 -8.75 -26.72 -19.65
C GLU A 219 -9.56 -27.37 -20.80
N PRO A 220 -10.40 -26.67 -21.58
CA PRO A 220 -11.11 -27.27 -22.71
C PRO A 220 -10.18 -27.82 -23.80
N ALA A 221 -9.01 -27.19 -23.99
CA ALA A 221 -8.02 -27.60 -24.98
C ALA A 221 -7.26 -28.86 -24.51
N VAL A 222 -6.88 -28.90 -23.23
CA VAL A 222 -6.25 -30.07 -22.60
C VAL A 222 -7.13 -31.30 -22.65
N VAL A 223 -8.45 -31.16 -22.44
CA VAL A 223 -9.40 -32.29 -22.57
C VAL A 223 -9.41 -32.86 -23.99
N ARG A 224 -9.13 -32.05 -25.02
CA ARG A 224 -8.95 -32.50 -26.41
C ARG A 224 -7.53 -33.03 -26.70
N GLY A 225 -6.64 -33.04 -25.71
CA GLY A 225 -5.25 -33.48 -25.84
C GLY A 225 -4.36 -32.52 -26.63
N THR A 226 -4.77 -31.24 -26.79
CA THR A 226 -4.03 -30.24 -27.56
C THR A 226 -4.00 -28.89 -26.83
N ILE A 227 -2.82 -28.28 -26.68
CA ILE A 227 -2.64 -26.96 -26.07
C ILE A 227 -2.04 -26.02 -27.12
N GLU A 228 -2.61 -24.83 -27.26
CA GLU A 228 -2.10 -23.81 -28.19
C GLU A 228 -1.83 -22.51 -27.45
N LEU A 229 -0.58 -22.04 -27.56
CA LEU A 229 -0.09 -20.85 -26.88
C LEU A 229 0.58 -19.92 -27.89
N SER A 230 0.49 -18.61 -27.69
CA SER A 230 1.18 -17.58 -28.47
C SER A 230 2.07 -16.73 -27.58
N GLU A 231 3.22 -16.30 -28.11
CA GLU A 231 4.11 -15.35 -27.44
C GLU A 231 3.76 -13.93 -27.92
N PRO A 232 3.13 -13.09 -27.07
CA PRO A 232 2.66 -11.76 -27.44
C PRO A 232 3.82 -10.86 -27.88
N GLY A 233 3.56 -9.99 -28.86
CA GLY A 233 4.59 -9.14 -29.48
C GLY A 233 5.47 -9.86 -30.51
N THR A 234 5.29 -11.16 -30.73
CA THR A 234 5.99 -11.93 -31.76
C THR A 234 5.01 -12.67 -32.67
N ASP A 235 5.50 -13.19 -33.80
CA ASP A 235 4.74 -14.07 -34.69
C ASP A 235 4.82 -15.55 -34.26
N ARG A 236 5.31 -15.85 -33.05
CA ARG A 236 5.59 -17.21 -32.57
C ARG A 236 4.39 -17.81 -31.84
N ALA A 237 4.09 -19.06 -32.16
CA ALA A 237 3.08 -19.86 -31.49
C ALA A 237 3.59 -21.28 -31.24
N PHE A 238 3.11 -21.87 -30.16
CA PHE A 238 3.50 -23.19 -29.69
C PHE A 238 2.25 -24.06 -29.60
N ARG A 239 2.31 -25.22 -30.25
CA ARG A 239 1.26 -26.24 -30.20
C ARG A 239 1.82 -27.49 -29.56
N ILE A 240 1.14 -27.99 -28.53
CA ILE A 240 1.47 -29.23 -27.83
C ILE A 240 0.35 -30.22 -28.10
N THR A 241 0.65 -31.39 -28.63
CA THR A 241 -0.35 -32.44 -28.95
C THR A 241 0.00 -33.75 -28.27
N GLN A 242 -0.99 -34.63 -28.10
CA GLN A 242 -0.84 -35.93 -27.41
C GLN A 242 -0.42 -35.75 -25.94
N VAL A 243 -0.96 -34.72 -25.29
CA VAL A 243 -0.61 -34.35 -23.92
C VAL A 243 -1.82 -34.47 -23.00
N THR A 244 -1.57 -34.94 -21.78
CA THR A 244 -2.47 -34.80 -20.63
C THR A 244 -1.81 -33.90 -19.61
N VAL A 245 -2.61 -33.15 -18.87
CA VAL A 245 -2.10 -32.23 -17.86
C VAL A 245 -2.79 -32.49 -16.54
N LYS A 246 -1.99 -32.59 -15.49
CA LYS A 246 -2.47 -32.78 -14.11
C LYS A 246 -1.59 -31.97 -13.16
N ASP A 247 -2.20 -31.14 -12.32
CA ASP A 247 -1.49 -30.26 -11.38
C ASP A 247 -0.41 -29.39 -12.07
N GLY A 248 -0.67 -28.98 -13.31
CA GLY A 248 0.30 -28.25 -14.15
C GLY A 248 1.45 -29.07 -14.74
N GLU A 249 1.55 -30.36 -14.45
CA GLU A 249 2.51 -31.26 -15.10
C GLU A 249 1.97 -31.76 -16.44
N LEU A 250 2.78 -31.62 -17.49
CA LEU A 250 2.53 -32.16 -18.81
C LEU A 250 3.05 -33.61 -18.87
N ARG A 251 2.17 -34.54 -19.23
CA ARG A 251 2.49 -35.97 -19.42
C ARG A 251 1.95 -36.47 -20.77
N PRO A 252 2.57 -37.48 -21.38
CA PRO A 252 2.05 -38.08 -22.59
C PRO A 252 0.61 -38.57 -22.40
N ALA A 253 -0.22 -38.44 -23.43
CA ALA A 253 -1.56 -38.98 -23.42
C ALA A 253 -1.55 -40.52 -23.34
N PRO A 254 -2.59 -41.16 -22.78
CA PRO A 254 -2.65 -42.62 -22.68
C PRO A 254 -2.42 -43.27 -24.05
N GLY A 255 -1.45 -44.18 -24.12
CA GLY A 255 -1.06 -44.86 -25.37
C GLY A 255 0.08 -44.20 -26.16
N HIS A 256 0.65 -43.10 -25.66
CA HIS A 256 1.83 -42.44 -26.22
C HIS A 256 3.01 -42.49 -25.24
N GLU A 257 4.24 -42.66 -25.75
CA GLU A 257 5.47 -42.61 -24.93
C GLU A 257 5.98 -41.17 -24.71
N ASP A 258 5.66 -40.27 -25.63
CA ASP A 258 6.01 -38.86 -25.62
C ASP A 258 4.85 -37.99 -26.13
N PHE A 259 4.95 -36.68 -25.92
CA PHE A 259 4.07 -35.68 -26.52
C PHE A 259 4.86 -34.82 -27.51
N LEU A 260 4.17 -34.37 -28.56
CA LEU A 260 4.75 -33.59 -29.64
C LEU A 260 4.62 -32.09 -29.36
N LEU A 261 5.73 -31.38 -29.53
CA LEU A 261 5.88 -29.93 -29.47
C LEU A 261 6.12 -29.38 -30.87
N LEU A 262 5.33 -28.38 -31.27
CA LEU A 262 5.47 -27.69 -32.55
C LEU A 262 5.57 -26.18 -32.33
N GLU A 263 6.64 -25.58 -32.86
CA GLU A 263 6.82 -24.15 -32.92
C GLU A 263 6.45 -23.66 -34.32
N THR A 264 5.59 -22.64 -34.38
CA THR A 264 5.11 -22.01 -35.60
C THR A 264 5.54 -20.55 -35.60
N SER A 265 6.01 -20.04 -36.73
CA SER A 265 6.25 -18.61 -36.96
C SER A 265 5.60 -18.16 -38.26
N LYS A 266 4.83 -17.07 -38.24
CA LYS A 266 4.06 -16.58 -39.41
C LYS A 266 3.19 -17.66 -40.06
N GLY A 267 2.60 -18.54 -39.23
CA GLY A 267 1.76 -19.65 -39.68
C GLY A 267 2.51 -20.84 -40.29
N LYS A 268 3.84 -20.82 -40.37
CA LYS A 268 4.67 -21.94 -40.84
C LYS A 268 5.30 -22.67 -39.66
N GLN A 269 5.27 -24.00 -39.68
CA GLN A 269 5.98 -24.80 -38.69
C GLN A 269 7.49 -24.66 -38.93
N ILE A 270 8.20 -24.24 -37.88
CA ILE A 270 9.65 -23.99 -37.95
C ILE A 270 10.47 -24.96 -37.10
N ARG A 271 9.87 -25.56 -36.07
CA ARG A 271 10.56 -26.53 -35.21
C ARG A 271 9.59 -27.57 -34.68
N SER A 272 10.06 -28.80 -34.55
CA SER A 272 9.39 -29.88 -33.81
C SER A 272 10.31 -30.45 -32.74
N ALA A 273 9.72 -30.94 -31.65
CA ALA A 273 10.43 -31.71 -30.63
C ALA A 273 9.46 -32.69 -29.95
N HIS A 274 10.02 -33.75 -29.38
CA HIS A 274 9.29 -34.69 -28.53
C HIS A 274 9.71 -34.49 -27.08
N ALA A 275 8.82 -34.73 -26.13
CA ALA A 275 9.17 -34.72 -24.71
C ALA A 275 8.31 -35.71 -23.92
N SER A 276 8.88 -36.30 -22.88
CA SER A 276 8.19 -37.23 -21.98
C SER A 276 7.67 -36.56 -20.71
N THR A 277 8.23 -35.40 -20.35
CA THR A 277 7.82 -34.60 -19.20
C THR A 277 7.93 -33.12 -19.50
N GLY A 278 7.05 -32.33 -18.88
CA GLY A 278 7.11 -30.88 -18.92
C GLY A 278 6.26 -30.29 -17.81
N THR A 279 6.39 -29.00 -17.58
CA THR A 279 5.50 -28.27 -16.68
C THR A 279 4.99 -27.01 -17.37
N LEU A 280 3.70 -26.77 -17.18
CA LEU A 280 3.05 -25.54 -17.59
C LEU A 280 2.71 -24.77 -16.31
N ARG A 281 3.41 -23.66 -16.08
CA ARG A 281 3.28 -22.86 -14.86
C ARG A 281 2.56 -21.56 -15.18
N ALA A 282 1.40 -21.33 -14.57
CA ALA A 282 0.78 -20.01 -14.60
C ALA A 282 1.60 -19.05 -13.74
N VAL A 283 1.82 -17.83 -14.23
CA VAL A 283 2.53 -16.77 -13.55
C VAL A 283 1.69 -15.50 -13.68
N SER A 284 1.30 -14.92 -12.55
CA SER A 284 0.64 -13.62 -12.54
C SER A 284 1.42 -12.65 -11.67
N GLU A 285 1.89 -11.57 -12.30
CA GLU A 285 2.64 -10.50 -11.66
C GLU A 285 1.81 -9.23 -11.65
N SER A 286 2.04 -8.38 -10.65
CA SER A 286 1.28 -7.14 -10.52
C SER A 286 1.58 -6.20 -11.69
N GLY A 287 0.54 -5.81 -12.43
CA GLY A 287 0.65 -4.88 -13.54
C GLY A 287 0.95 -5.52 -14.90
N PHE A 288 1.10 -6.85 -14.95
CA PHE A 288 1.23 -7.61 -16.19
C PHE A 288 0.02 -8.52 -16.36
N GLU A 289 -0.37 -8.78 -17.61
CA GLU A 289 -1.37 -9.81 -17.89
C GLU A 289 -0.86 -11.17 -17.40
N PRO A 290 -1.73 -12.00 -16.80
CA PRO A 290 -1.37 -13.37 -16.44
C PRO A 290 -0.82 -14.12 -17.67
N ARG A 291 0.28 -14.84 -17.49
CA ARG A 291 0.98 -15.59 -18.53
C ARG A 291 1.36 -16.99 -18.09
N PHE A 292 1.64 -17.87 -19.04
CA PHE A 292 2.21 -19.18 -18.80
C PHE A 292 3.73 -19.17 -19.05
N ALA A 293 4.44 -19.95 -18.25
CA ALA A 293 5.79 -20.41 -18.54
C ALA A 293 5.72 -21.90 -18.88
N LEU A 294 6.23 -22.28 -20.04
CA LEU A 294 6.39 -23.65 -20.48
C LEU A 294 7.82 -24.10 -20.21
N ILE A 295 7.98 -25.13 -19.38
CA ILE A 295 9.28 -25.67 -18.99
C ILE A 295 9.37 -27.12 -19.48
N ILE A 296 10.31 -27.39 -20.38
CA ILE A 296 10.57 -28.71 -20.96
C ILE A 296 12.02 -29.09 -20.63
N PRO A 297 12.27 -29.80 -19.51
CA PRO A 297 13.63 -30.07 -19.03
C PRO A 297 14.43 -31.01 -19.94
N GLY A 298 13.76 -31.86 -20.72
CA GLY A 298 14.40 -32.79 -21.65
C GLY A 298 13.54 -33.05 -22.88
N SER A 299 13.89 -32.41 -23.99
CA SER A 299 13.31 -32.69 -25.30
C SER A 299 14.17 -33.69 -26.08
N THR A 300 13.53 -34.64 -26.75
CA THR A 300 14.14 -35.59 -27.68
C THR A 300 13.72 -35.25 -29.12
N GLN A 301 14.44 -35.82 -30.09
CA GLN A 301 14.10 -35.74 -31.52
C GLN A 301 13.83 -34.32 -32.03
N THR A 302 14.60 -33.33 -31.56
CA THR A 302 14.41 -31.94 -31.97
C THR A 302 14.88 -31.72 -33.41
N GLN A 303 13.99 -31.21 -34.25
CA GLN A 303 14.26 -30.93 -35.65
C GLN A 303 13.89 -29.48 -36.00
N ASP A 304 14.78 -28.81 -36.74
CA ASP A 304 14.43 -27.59 -37.45
C ASP A 304 13.72 -27.97 -38.75
N LEU A 305 12.45 -27.58 -38.89
CA LEU A 305 11.62 -27.95 -40.03
C LEU A 305 11.88 -27.09 -41.26
N VAL A 306 12.60 -25.96 -41.12
CA VAL A 306 13.01 -25.11 -42.24
C VAL A 306 14.24 -25.68 -42.93
N THR A 307 15.21 -26.15 -42.15
CA THR A 307 16.50 -26.66 -42.66
C THR A 307 16.56 -28.19 -42.73
N GLY A 308 15.67 -28.89 -42.01
CA GLY A 308 15.66 -30.34 -41.86
C GLY A 308 16.75 -30.88 -40.92
N LEU A 309 17.59 -30.01 -40.35
CA LEU A 309 18.72 -30.38 -39.52
C LEU A 309 18.32 -30.61 -38.05
N PRO A 310 19.14 -31.33 -37.26
CA PRO A 310 18.97 -31.42 -35.81
C PRO A 310 18.93 -30.02 -35.19
N GLY A 311 17.88 -29.74 -34.42
CA GLY A 311 17.67 -28.45 -33.77
C GLY A 311 17.92 -28.49 -32.26
N ARG A 312 17.69 -27.35 -31.60
CA ARG A 312 17.60 -27.26 -30.14
C ARG A 312 16.24 -26.68 -29.75
N TRP A 313 15.63 -27.26 -28.71
CA TRP A 313 14.42 -26.72 -28.09
C TRP A 313 14.81 -25.92 -26.85
N ALA A 314 14.16 -24.77 -26.63
CA ALA A 314 14.43 -23.97 -25.45
C ALA A 314 13.87 -24.70 -24.21
N PRO A 315 14.67 -24.92 -23.15
CA PRO A 315 14.21 -25.66 -21.97
C PRO A 315 13.13 -24.90 -21.19
N ARG A 316 13.04 -23.58 -21.40
CA ARG A 316 12.03 -22.72 -20.81
C ARG A 316 11.61 -21.67 -21.84
N ILE A 317 10.30 -21.45 -21.95
CA ILE A 317 9.68 -20.42 -22.77
C ILE A 317 8.70 -19.69 -21.84
N ASP A 318 8.93 -18.41 -21.63
CA ASP A 318 8.10 -17.56 -20.76
C ASP A 318 7.09 -16.75 -21.61
N ASP A 319 6.26 -15.95 -20.95
CA ASP A 319 5.33 -15.00 -21.59
C ASP A 319 4.28 -15.62 -22.52
N LEU A 320 3.87 -16.86 -22.30
CA LEU A 320 2.91 -17.53 -23.18
C LEU A 320 1.45 -17.22 -22.82
N LEU A 321 0.63 -16.89 -23.82
CA LEU A 321 -0.82 -16.68 -23.68
C LEU A 321 -1.62 -17.76 -24.42
N PRO A 322 -2.74 -18.23 -23.86
CA PRO A 322 -3.62 -19.17 -24.56
C PRO A 322 -4.28 -18.54 -25.79
N ILE A 323 -4.26 -19.26 -26.92
CA ILE A 323 -4.92 -18.80 -28.14
C ILE A 323 -6.43 -19.00 -28.02
N GLY A 324 -7.21 -17.96 -28.35
CA GLY A 324 -8.68 -18.02 -28.39
C GLY A 324 -9.37 -17.82 -27.04
N CYS A 325 -8.64 -17.39 -26.00
CA CYS A 325 -9.21 -17.01 -24.72
C CYS A 325 -8.55 -15.74 -24.19
N THR A 326 -9.36 -14.80 -23.69
CA THR A 326 -8.87 -13.60 -23.01
C THR A 326 -9.17 -13.75 -21.51
N PRO A 327 -8.16 -14.00 -20.66
CA PRO A 327 -8.39 -14.16 -19.23
C PRO A 327 -8.95 -12.86 -18.63
N LYS A 328 -9.83 -12.97 -17.64
CA LYS A 328 -10.37 -11.80 -16.94
C LYS A 328 -9.27 -11.10 -16.15
N ASP A 329 -9.13 -9.79 -16.34
CA ASP A 329 -8.23 -8.97 -15.53
C ASP A 329 -8.86 -8.64 -14.15
N TRP A 330 -8.39 -9.32 -13.11
CA TRP A 330 -8.83 -9.11 -11.73
C TRP A 330 -8.23 -7.85 -11.08
N SER A 331 -7.21 -7.23 -11.68
CA SER A 331 -6.54 -6.06 -11.09
C SER A 331 -7.46 -4.83 -11.02
N THR A 332 -8.35 -4.71 -12.00
CA THR A 332 -9.36 -3.65 -12.14
C THR A 332 -10.62 -3.87 -11.30
N CYS A 333 -10.84 -5.10 -10.83
CA CYS A 333 -11.99 -5.43 -9.97
C CYS A 333 -11.83 -4.86 -8.55
N SER A 334 -12.96 -4.59 -7.90
CA SER A 334 -12.98 -4.15 -6.49
C SER A 334 -12.50 -5.27 -5.55
N SER A 335 -11.99 -4.91 -4.38
CA SER A 335 -11.60 -5.87 -3.33
C SER A 335 -12.76 -6.76 -2.89
N VAL A 336 -14.00 -6.25 -2.91
CA VAL A 336 -15.22 -7.02 -2.60
C VAL A 336 -15.46 -8.12 -3.63
N GLU A 337 -15.29 -7.81 -4.92
CA GLU A 337 -15.44 -8.80 -5.99
C GLU A 337 -14.33 -9.85 -5.95
N VAL A 338 -13.09 -9.43 -5.68
CA VAL A 338 -11.96 -10.34 -5.50
C VAL A 338 -12.20 -11.28 -4.32
N LEU A 339 -12.67 -10.77 -3.18
CA LEU A 339 -13.03 -11.59 -2.00
C LEU A 339 -14.20 -12.54 -2.29
N ARG A 340 -15.20 -12.12 -3.07
CA ARG A 340 -16.31 -12.98 -3.48
C ARG A 340 -15.82 -14.12 -4.36
N ALA A 341 -15.02 -13.82 -5.39
CA ALA A 341 -14.44 -14.83 -6.27
C ALA A 341 -13.53 -15.80 -5.52
N ALA A 342 -12.77 -15.32 -4.54
CA ALA A 342 -11.94 -16.15 -3.68
C ALA A 342 -12.76 -17.12 -2.79
N ARG A 343 -14.00 -16.77 -2.42
CA ARG A 343 -14.89 -17.69 -1.68
C ARG A 343 -15.50 -18.77 -2.57
N GLU A 344 -15.67 -18.45 -3.86
CA GLU A 344 -16.19 -19.35 -4.89
C GLU A 344 -15.07 -20.15 -5.57
N PHE A 345 -13.92 -20.29 -4.90
CA PHE A 345 -12.77 -21.00 -5.46
C PHE A 345 -13.11 -22.48 -5.71
N PRO A 346 -12.78 -23.02 -6.91
CA PRO A 346 -13.19 -24.37 -7.28
C PRO A 346 -12.60 -25.44 -6.35
N THR A 347 -13.42 -26.45 -6.05
CA THR A 347 -13.08 -27.57 -5.15
C THR A 347 -12.83 -28.88 -5.88
N ALA A 348 -13.38 -29.03 -7.08
CA ALA A 348 -13.16 -30.20 -7.93
C ALA A 348 -11.76 -30.18 -8.52
N ASP A 349 -11.16 -31.36 -8.67
CA ASP A 349 -9.87 -31.50 -9.34
C ASP A 349 -10.00 -31.02 -10.80
N SER A 350 -9.00 -30.25 -11.24
CA SER A 350 -8.91 -29.69 -12.58
C SER A 350 -7.48 -29.84 -13.09
N VAL A 351 -7.23 -29.34 -14.29
CA VAL A 351 -5.88 -29.30 -14.86
C VAL A 351 -4.91 -28.44 -14.02
N ALA A 352 -5.44 -27.44 -13.31
CA ALA A 352 -4.68 -26.51 -12.49
C ALA A 352 -4.12 -27.15 -11.21
N PRO A 353 -3.00 -26.64 -10.65
CA PRO A 353 -2.46 -27.03 -9.35
C PRO A 353 -3.30 -26.48 -8.17
N LEU A 354 -4.59 -26.79 -8.15
CA LEU A 354 -5.56 -26.28 -7.17
C LEU A 354 -5.20 -26.59 -5.71
N PRO A 355 -4.62 -27.75 -5.33
CA PRO A 355 -4.29 -28.03 -3.93
C PRO A 355 -3.30 -27.02 -3.34
N ALA A 356 -2.26 -26.64 -4.10
CA ALA A 356 -1.26 -25.67 -3.67
C ALA A 356 -1.86 -24.26 -3.53
N MET A 357 -2.70 -23.85 -4.48
CA MET A 357 -3.41 -22.56 -4.44
C MET A 357 -4.37 -22.50 -3.24
N ARG A 358 -5.16 -23.56 -3.02
CA ARG A 358 -6.11 -23.69 -1.91
C ARG A 358 -5.43 -23.63 -0.54
N ALA A 359 -4.21 -24.16 -0.40
CA ALA A 359 -3.48 -24.08 0.86
C ALA A 359 -3.11 -22.64 1.25
N GLN A 360 -2.88 -21.76 0.27
CA GLN A 360 -2.50 -20.36 0.50
C GLN A 360 -3.72 -19.42 0.60
N LEU A 361 -4.84 -19.80 -0.02
CA LEU A 361 -6.03 -18.97 -0.16
C LEU A 361 -6.59 -18.42 1.17
N PRO A 362 -6.78 -19.20 2.26
CA PRO A 362 -7.35 -18.68 3.51
C PRO A 362 -6.50 -17.57 4.12
N ARG A 363 -5.17 -17.70 4.05
CA ARG A 363 -4.24 -16.70 4.57
C ARG A 363 -4.36 -15.38 3.80
N GLN A 364 -4.48 -15.45 2.48
CA GLN A 364 -4.58 -14.26 1.63
C GLN A 364 -5.96 -13.60 1.77
N VAL A 365 -7.03 -14.38 1.85
CA VAL A 365 -8.39 -13.89 2.14
C VAL A 365 -8.46 -13.19 3.49
N ALA A 366 -7.94 -13.82 4.55
CA ALA A 366 -7.92 -13.24 5.88
C ALA A 366 -7.09 -11.94 5.92
N LYS A 367 -5.93 -11.91 5.26
CA LYS A 367 -5.09 -10.71 5.15
C LYS A 367 -5.83 -9.56 4.48
N LEU A 368 -6.45 -9.78 3.31
CA LEU A 368 -7.19 -8.72 2.62
C LEU A 368 -8.41 -8.26 3.43
N GLN A 369 -9.13 -9.18 4.09
CA GLN A 369 -10.26 -8.80 4.95
C GLN A 369 -9.80 -7.93 6.12
N LEU A 370 -8.75 -8.35 6.84
CA LEU A 370 -8.20 -7.60 7.97
C LEU A 370 -7.79 -6.19 7.55
N VAL A 371 -7.05 -6.04 6.45
CA VAL A 371 -6.60 -4.71 5.97
C VAL A 371 -7.79 -3.83 5.55
N ARG A 372 -8.83 -4.40 4.95
CA ARG A 372 -10.05 -3.64 4.61
C ARG A 372 -10.77 -3.15 5.87
N ASP A 373 -10.90 -4.01 6.87
CA ASP A 373 -11.57 -3.68 8.12
C ASP A 373 -10.76 -2.65 8.92
N ASP A 374 -9.44 -2.79 8.95
CA ASP A 374 -8.49 -1.85 9.56
C ASP A 374 -8.63 -0.43 9.00
N VAL A 375 -8.70 -0.26 7.68
CA VAL A 375 -8.94 1.05 7.06
C VAL A 375 -10.27 1.67 7.52
N VAL A 376 -11.32 0.86 7.67
CA VAL A 376 -12.63 1.35 8.16
C VAL A 376 -12.53 1.77 9.63
N TRP A 377 -11.86 0.99 10.46
CA TRP A 377 -11.65 1.28 11.88
C TRP A 377 -10.80 2.53 12.09
N GLU A 378 -9.72 2.68 11.32
CA GLU A 378 -8.92 3.90 11.32
C GLU A 378 -9.75 5.12 10.90
N CYS A 379 -10.58 5.01 9.85
CA CYS A 379 -11.48 6.10 9.45
C CYS A 379 -12.42 6.52 10.58
N ASP A 380 -13.11 5.56 11.20
CA ASP A 380 -14.07 5.81 12.27
C ASP A 380 -13.38 6.39 13.52
N SER A 381 -12.22 5.86 13.90
CA SER A 381 -11.43 6.36 15.04
C SER A 381 -10.99 7.81 14.86
N HIS A 382 -10.56 8.19 13.66
CA HIS A 382 -10.11 9.55 13.38
C HIS A 382 -11.28 10.54 13.41
N VAL A 383 -12.42 10.21 12.81
CA VAL A 383 -13.60 11.09 12.89
C VAL A 383 -14.03 11.29 14.34
N ALA A 384 -14.11 10.21 15.10
CA ALA A 384 -14.54 10.24 16.49
C ALA A 384 -13.56 11.05 17.37
N ASN A 385 -12.25 10.87 17.19
CA ASN A 385 -11.21 11.63 17.89
C ASN A 385 -11.33 13.15 17.64
N ARG A 386 -11.50 13.56 16.37
CA ARG A 386 -11.61 14.98 16.00
C ARG A 386 -12.83 15.64 16.65
N LEU A 387 -13.95 14.92 16.73
CA LEU A 387 -15.17 15.38 17.41
C LEU A 387 -14.98 15.48 18.92
N ALA A 388 -14.42 14.44 19.55
CA ALA A 388 -14.20 14.39 20.99
C ALA A 388 -13.23 15.47 21.46
N GLN A 389 -12.13 15.70 20.72
CA GLN A 389 -11.13 16.73 21.01
C GLN A 389 -11.73 18.15 20.89
N SER A 390 -12.56 18.40 19.87
CA SER A 390 -13.19 19.71 19.69
C SER A 390 -14.19 20.01 20.82
N ALA A 391 -14.99 19.02 21.22
CA ALA A 391 -15.92 19.15 22.34
C ALA A 391 -15.20 19.40 23.69
N SER A 392 -14.02 18.82 23.87
CA SER A 392 -13.21 18.97 25.08
C SER A 392 -12.88 20.42 25.40
N ILE A 393 -12.66 21.26 24.38
CA ILE A 393 -12.25 22.67 24.55
C ILE A 393 -13.31 23.48 25.31
N VAL A 394 -14.58 23.33 24.94
CA VAL A 394 -15.69 24.01 25.61
C VAL A 394 -15.77 23.57 27.07
N LEU A 395 -15.65 22.26 27.30
CA LEU A 395 -15.77 21.68 28.63
C LEU A 395 -14.64 22.14 29.56
N VAL A 396 -13.38 22.14 29.08
CA VAL A 396 -12.23 22.61 29.85
C VAL A 396 -12.33 24.10 30.15
N LEU A 397 -12.74 24.92 29.18
CA LEU A 397 -12.86 26.37 29.35
C LEU A 397 -13.98 26.73 30.34
N LEU A 398 -15.15 26.08 30.23
CA LEU A 398 -16.24 26.25 31.19
C LEU A 398 -15.86 25.75 32.59
N LEU A 399 -15.14 24.62 32.67
CA LEU A 399 -14.66 24.07 33.94
C LEU A 399 -13.69 25.03 34.63
N GLY A 400 -12.73 25.58 33.90
CA GLY A 400 -11.78 26.57 34.44
C GLY A 400 -12.48 27.82 34.97
N ALA A 401 -13.44 28.36 34.21
CA ALA A 401 -14.24 29.50 34.65
C ALA A 401 -15.10 29.18 35.88
N ALA A 402 -15.74 28.00 35.91
CA ALA A 402 -16.56 27.58 37.04
C ALA A 402 -15.71 27.38 38.31
N LEU A 403 -14.55 26.74 38.20
CA LEU A 403 -13.62 26.56 39.32
C LEU A 403 -13.11 27.90 39.84
N ALA A 404 -12.78 28.85 38.95
CA ALA A 404 -12.34 30.18 39.36
C ALA A 404 -13.39 30.92 40.20
N VAL A 405 -14.67 30.80 39.84
CA VAL A 405 -15.79 31.39 40.61
C VAL A 405 -16.04 30.64 41.91
N ALA A 406 -16.07 29.29 41.86
CA ALA A 406 -16.31 28.45 43.03
C ALA A 406 -15.21 28.58 44.10
N MET A 407 -13.98 28.83 43.66
CA MET A 407 -12.78 28.90 44.51
C MET A 407 -12.21 30.32 44.60
N LYS A 408 -13.06 31.35 44.60
CA LYS A 408 -12.65 32.78 44.64
C LYS A 408 -11.68 33.18 45.76
N ARG A 409 -11.56 32.38 46.83
CA ARG A 409 -10.64 32.59 47.96
C ARG A 409 -9.34 31.79 47.89
N ALA A 410 -9.22 30.87 46.92
CA ALA A 410 -8.03 30.05 46.74
C ALA A 410 -6.97 30.78 45.90
N MET A 411 -5.71 30.36 46.02
CA MET A 411 -4.64 30.87 45.17
C MET A 411 -4.88 30.47 43.70
N PRO A 412 -4.57 31.35 42.72
CA PRO A 412 -4.76 31.05 41.29
C PRO A 412 -4.11 29.74 40.84
N LEU A 413 -2.93 29.41 41.39
CA LEU A 413 -2.21 28.17 41.10
C LEU A 413 -3.04 26.92 41.47
N THR A 414 -3.79 26.95 42.57
CA THR A 414 -4.63 25.82 43.01
C THR A 414 -5.79 25.60 42.05
N VAL A 415 -6.42 26.68 41.58
CA VAL A 415 -7.50 26.62 40.58
C VAL A 415 -6.99 26.04 39.27
N TYR A 416 -5.81 26.48 38.83
CA TYR A 416 -5.17 25.94 37.63
C TYR A 416 -4.87 24.44 37.75
N LEU A 417 -4.22 24.02 38.84
CA LEU A 417 -3.89 22.60 39.06
C LEU A 417 -5.14 21.69 39.08
N LEU A 418 -6.22 22.15 39.72
CA LEU A 418 -7.47 21.39 39.79
C LEU A 418 -8.23 21.34 38.45
N ALA A 419 -8.10 22.36 37.60
CA ALA A 419 -8.64 22.33 36.24
C ALA A 419 -7.77 21.48 35.30
N PHE A 420 -6.46 21.46 35.53
CA PHE A 420 -5.49 20.78 34.68
C PHE A 420 -5.57 19.26 34.78
N ILE A 421 -5.72 18.69 35.98
CA ILE A 421 -5.76 17.23 36.16
C ILE A 421 -6.89 16.57 35.32
N PRO A 422 -8.16 16.99 35.41
CA PRO A 422 -9.22 16.45 34.57
C PRO A 422 -8.98 16.65 33.08
N ALA A 423 -8.38 17.79 32.69
CA ALA A 423 -8.07 18.09 31.29
C ALA A 423 -7.02 17.12 30.72
N VAL A 424 -5.96 16.84 31.47
CA VAL A 424 -4.93 15.86 31.08
C VAL A 424 -5.49 14.45 31.04
N THR A 425 -6.28 14.05 32.04
CA THR A 425 -6.97 12.75 32.03
C THR A 425 -7.85 12.61 30.78
N ASN A 426 -8.60 13.66 30.41
CA ASN A 426 -9.40 13.65 29.21
C ASN A 426 -8.55 13.48 27.93
N ILE A 427 -7.40 14.15 27.82
CA ILE A 427 -6.49 13.96 26.67
C ILE A 427 -6.04 12.50 26.56
N PHE A 428 -5.65 11.87 27.67
CA PHE A 428 -5.26 10.46 27.67
C PHE A 428 -6.41 9.53 27.30
N MET A 429 -7.61 9.80 27.79
CA MET A 429 -8.80 9.02 27.44
C MET A 429 -9.16 9.17 25.96
N VAL A 430 -9.04 10.37 25.40
CA VAL A 430 -9.31 10.63 23.99
C VAL A 430 -8.32 9.87 23.09
N SER A 431 -7.02 10.00 23.34
CA SER A 431 -5.98 9.28 22.59
C SER A 431 -6.03 7.76 22.79
N GLY A 432 -6.26 7.29 24.03
CA GLY A 432 -6.37 5.87 24.35
C GLY A 432 -7.61 5.22 23.74
N GLY A 433 -8.73 5.94 23.70
CA GLY A 433 -9.93 5.50 23.02
C GLY A 433 -9.74 5.39 21.51
N GLN A 434 -9.01 6.32 20.89
CA GLN A 434 -8.66 6.24 19.47
C GLN A 434 -7.87 4.97 19.15
N LEU A 435 -6.84 4.64 19.95
CA LEU A 435 -6.03 3.43 19.75
C LEU A 435 -6.86 2.14 19.86
N LEU A 436 -7.79 2.08 20.83
CA LEU A 436 -8.69 0.94 20.97
C LEU A 436 -9.68 0.81 19.80
N MET A 437 -10.09 1.94 19.21
CA MET A 437 -10.93 1.93 18.01
C MET A 437 -10.15 1.46 16.79
N SER A 438 -8.89 1.85 16.62
CA SER A 438 -8.05 1.38 15.51
C SER A 438 -7.77 -0.12 15.59
N ASP A 439 -7.70 -0.70 16.80
CA ASP A 439 -7.58 -2.16 17.00
C ASP A 439 -8.92 -2.93 16.75
N GLY A 440 -9.95 -2.25 16.23
CA GLY A 440 -11.25 -2.84 15.90
C GLY A 440 -12.27 -2.86 17.03
N ASN A 441 -11.93 -2.41 18.23
CA ASN A 441 -12.87 -2.33 19.35
C ASN A 441 -13.59 -0.96 19.40
N ILE A 442 -14.41 -0.71 18.37
CA ILE A 442 -15.11 0.57 18.15
C ILE A 442 -15.91 1.00 19.38
N TRP A 443 -16.65 0.08 20.00
CA TRP A 443 -17.54 0.41 21.13
C TRP A 443 -16.78 0.77 22.38
N VAL A 444 -15.78 -0.03 22.78
CA VAL A 444 -14.99 0.25 23.98
C VAL A 444 -14.14 1.49 23.76
N GLY A 445 -13.50 1.62 22.61
CA GLY A 445 -12.69 2.80 22.29
C GLY A 445 -13.53 4.08 22.28
N SER A 446 -14.75 4.05 21.70
CA SER A 446 -15.68 5.18 21.77
C SER A 446 -16.10 5.50 23.20
N ALA A 447 -16.41 4.49 24.02
CA ALA A 447 -16.80 4.70 25.42
C ALA A 447 -15.66 5.32 26.25
N VAL A 448 -14.42 4.88 26.04
CA VAL A 448 -13.23 5.45 26.70
C VAL A 448 -13.02 6.90 26.24
N MET A 449 -13.04 7.15 24.93
CA MET A 449 -12.83 8.49 24.37
C MET A 449 -13.87 9.50 24.86
N TRP A 450 -15.16 9.17 24.76
CA TRP A 450 -16.23 10.04 25.26
C TRP A 450 -16.34 10.06 26.79
N GLY A 451 -15.81 9.04 27.47
CA GLY A 451 -15.71 8.98 28.92
C GLY A 451 -14.89 10.15 29.50
N GLY A 452 -13.84 10.60 28.81
CA GLY A 452 -13.09 11.80 29.19
C GLY A 452 -13.95 13.07 29.17
N ASN A 453 -14.74 13.26 28.11
CA ASN A 453 -15.67 14.38 28.01
C ASN A 453 -16.78 14.29 29.09
N LEU A 454 -17.28 13.10 29.36
CA LEU A 454 -18.27 12.87 30.41
C LEU A 454 -17.71 13.15 31.80
N LEU A 455 -16.44 12.82 32.06
CA LEU A 455 -15.72 13.18 33.28
C LEU A 455 -15.66 14.70 33.44
N LEU A 456 -15.21 15.43 32.41
CA LEU A 456 -15.17 16.89 32.43
C LEU A 456 -16.55 17.51 32.68
N LEU A 457 -17.57 17.02 31.98
CA LEU A 457 -18.95 17.47 32.14
C LEU A 457 -19.48 17.21 33.56
N SER A 458 -19.14 16.06 34.15
CA SER A 458 -19.54 15.69 35.50
C SER A 458 -18.90 16.61 36.54
N VAL A 459 -17.59 16.88 36.43
CA VAL A 459 -16.87 17.80 37.33
C VAL A 459 -17.41 19.23 37.17
N LEU A 460 -17.66 19.67 35.93
CA LEU A 460 -18.27 20.97 35.65
C LEU A 460 -19.66 21.07 36.30
N PHE A 461 -20.51 20.05 36.15
CA PHE A 461 -21.86 20.03 36.71
C PHE A 461 -21.86 20.07 38.25
N LEU A 462 -20.95 19.32 38.89
CA LEU A 462 -20.78 19.34 40.35
C LEU A 462 -20.32 20.71 40.84
N THR A 463 -19.36 21.32 40.15
CA THR A 463 -18.85 22.66 40.45
C THR A 463 -19.95 23.72 40.29
N TRP A 464 -20.73 23.63 39.20
CA TRP A 464 -21.88 24.50 38.96
C TRP A 464 -22.94 24.38 40.06
N ARG A 465 -23.30 23.15 40.46
CA ARG A 465 -24.24 22.93 41.57
C ARG A 465 -23.76 23.54 42.88
N ARG A 466 -22.45 23.52 43.14
CA ARG A 466 -21.87 24.15 44.32
C ARG A 466 -21.95 25.67 44.26
N ILE A 467 -21.76 26.28 43.08
CA ILE A 467 -21.92 27.73 42.88
C ILE A 467 -23.37 28.18 43.08
N VAL A 468 -24.35 27.43 42.55
CA VAL A 468 -25.77 27.82 42.64
C VAL A 468 -26.34 27.63 44.05
N ARG A 469 -25.80 26.70 44.83
CA ARG A 469 -26.23 26.44 46.22
C ARG A 469 -25.65 27.43 47.23
N ASN A 470 -24.52 28.06 46.91
CA ASN A 470 -23.83 29.04 47.75
C ASN A 470 -24.15 30.46 47.29
#